data_AF-A0AAW2CC68-F1
#
_entry.id   AF-A0AAW2CC68-F1
#
_cell.length_a   1.000
_cell.length_b   1.000
_cell.length_c   1.000
_cell.angle_alpha   90.00
_cell.angle_beta   90.00
_cell.angle_gamma   90.00
#
_symmetry.space_group_name_H-M   'P 1'
#
loop_
_entity.id
_entity.type
_entity.pdbx_description
1 polymer ?
#
loop_
_entity_poly.entity_id
_entity_poly.type
_entity_poly.pdbx_seq_one_letter_code
_entity_poly.pdbx_strand_id
1 'polypeptide(L)'
;MLKAGLRFPLSSLHHQLLQYQGLSITQVSPNAWRVFLGVEVLYEVMSKGKKRLTVEEFFHCYRPVEITKSKGMYSFVARSPLLWLVSDTLDSNEDWKSRYFFMDGNEWMCHPGDTEFMPVDTTWGILPSLGIYPFSI
;
A
#
# COMPACT_ATOMS: atom_id res chain seq x y z
N MET A 1 -3.45 18.96 17.48
CA MET A 1 -2.13 18.61 16.91
C MET A 1 -1.80 17.18 17.30
N LEU A 2 -1.85 16.24 16.36
CA LEU A 2 -1.41 14.86 16.62
C LEU A 2 0.12 14.88 16.78
N LYS A 3 0.62 14.45 17.94
CA LYS A 3 2.03 14.52 18.35
C LYS A 3 2.93 13.41 17.75
N ALA A 4 2.36 12.51 16.96
CA ALA A 4 3.10 11.50 16.20
C ALA A 4 2.44 11.39 14.82
N GLY A 5 3.15 11.84 13.78
CA GLY A 5 2.71 11.61 12.41
C GLY A 5 3.04 10.18 12.02
N LEU A 6 2.02 9.37 11.74
CA LEU A 6 2.19 8.05 11.14
C LEU A 6 2.86 8.22 9.77
N ARG A 7 4.17 7.98 9.67
CA ARG A 7 4.88 7.90 8.40
C ARG A 7 4.87 6.45 7.94
N PHE A 8 4.08 6.16 6.92
CA PHE A 8 4.21 4.90 6.21
C PHE A 8 5.54 4.90 5.43
N PRO A 9 6.28 3.78 5.37
CA PRO A 9 7.47 3.65 4.53
C PRO A 9 7.06 3.67 3.05
N LEU A 10 6.78 4.86 2.51
CA LEU A 10 6.39 5.04 1.13
C LEU A 10 7.57 5.54 0.32
N SER A 11 7.94 4.78 -0.71
CA SER A 11 8.91 5.25 -1.72
C SER A 11 8.41 6.54 -2.40
N SER A 12 9.32 7.27 -3.05
CA SER A 12 8.99 8.48 -3.81
C SER A 12 7.91 8.23 -4.87
N LEU A 13 7.90 7.04 -5.47
CA LEU A 13 6.92 6.64 -6.47
C LEU A 13 5.50 6.52 -5.87
N HIS A 14 5.38 5.94 -4.67
CA HIS A 14 4.10 5.87 -3.96
C HIS A 14 3.57 7.25 -3.58
N HIS A 15 4.44 8.17 -3.15
CA HIS A 15 4.05 9.55 -2.88
C HIS A 15 3.56 10.26 -4.14
N GLN A 16 4.26 10.09 -5.27
CA GLN A 16 3.84 10.65 -6.54
C GLN A 16 2.50 10.09 -7.00
N LEU A 17 2.24 8.79 -6.82
CA LEU A 17 0.96 8.16 -7.14
C LEU A 17 -0.18 8.84 -6.38
N LEU A 18 -0.02 8.98 -5.05
CA LEU A 18 -1.02 9.59 -4.18
C LEU A 18 -1.24 11.07 -4.51
N GLN A 19 -0.18 11.82 -4.76
CA GLN A 19 -0.25 13.22 -5.16
C GLN A 19 -0.93 13.41 -6.51
N TYR A 20 -0.59 12.57 -7.50
CA TYR A 20 -1.16 12.63 -8.85
C TYR A 20 -2.68 12.45 -8.83
N GLN A 21 -3.19 11.58 -7.96
CA GLN A 21 -4.62 11.30 -7.85
C GLN A 21 -5.33 12.13 -6.77
N GLY A 22 -4.59 12.90 -5.95
CA GLY A 22 -5.13 13.62 -4.81
C GLY A 22 -5.69 12.71 -3.70
N LEU A 23 -5.12 11.52 -3.51
CA LEU A 23 -5.60 10.51 -2.56
C LEU A 23 -4.74 10.44 -1.29
N SER A 24 -5.38 10.12 -0.17
CA SER A 24 -4.70 9.59 1.02
C SER A 24 -4.37 8.11 0.85
N ILE A 25 -3.30 7.64 1.51
CA ILE A 25 -2.95 6.22 1.59
C ILE A 25 -4.11 5.34 2.06
N THR A 26 -4.92 5.85 2.99
CA THR A 26 -6.08 5.13 3.55
C THR A 26 -7.25 5.02 2.58
N GLN A 27 -7.23 5.79 1.49
CA GLN A 27 -8.25 5.76 0.45
C GLN A 27 -7.90 4.79 -0.68
N VAL A 28 -6.70 4.22 -0.70
CA VAL A 28 -6.32 3.18 -1.67
C VAL A 28 -6.58 1.82 -1.04
N SER A 29 -7.41 1.00 -1.68
CA SER A 29 -7.76 -0.32 -1.16
C SER A 29 -6.55 -1.27 -1.12
N PRO A 30 -6.53 -2.29 -0.25
CA PRO A 30 -5.45 -3.27 -0.20
C PRO A 30 -5.18 -3.96 -1.55
N ASN A 31 -6.24 -4.30 -2.29
CA ASN A 31 -6.08 -4.86 -3.64
C ASN A 31 -5.50 -3.84 -4.65
N ALA A 32 -5.83 -2.56 -4.55
CA ALA A 32 -5.17 -1.54 -5.39
C ALA A 32 -3.68 -1.41 -5.08
N TRP A 33 -3.29 -1.44 -3.80
CA TRP A 33 -1.88 -1.46 -3.43
C TRP A 33 -1.16 -2.68 -4.00
N ARG A 34 -1.77 -3.87 -3.94
CA ARG A 34 -1.22 -5.08 -4.58
C ARG A 34 -1.00 -4.92 -6.08
N VAL A 35 -1.98 -4.35 -6.79
CA VAL A 35 -1.85 -4.10 -8.24
C VAL A 35 -0.70 -3.14 -8.51
N PHE A 36 -0.62 -2.03 -7.77
CA PHE A 36 0.43 -1.03 -7.95
C PHE A 36 1.83 -1.62 -7.69
N LEU A 37 2.03 -2.24 -6.53
CA LEU A 37 3.29 -2.88 -6.15
C LEU A 37 3.68 -4.01 -7.11
N GLY A 38 2.71 -4.81 -7.54
CA GLY A 38 2.95 -5.87 -8.52
C GLY A 38 3.44 -5.31 -9.85
N VAL A 39 2.85 -4.21 -10.32
CA VAL A 39 3.30 -3.55 -11.56
C VAL A 39 4.68 -2.91 -11.38
N GLU A 40 4.97 -2.28 -10.24
CA GLU A 40 6.30 -1.72 -9.95
C GLU A 40 7.39 -2.79 -10.05
N VAL A 41 7.21 -3.92 -9.36
CA VAL A 41 8.17 -5.04 -9.37
C VAL A 41 8.29 -5.65 -10.76
N LEU A 42 7.17 -5.92 -11.43
CA LEU A 42 7.19 -6.50 -12.78
C LEU A 42 7.89 -5.56 -13.77
N TYR A 43 7.65 -4.26 -13.70
CA TYR A 43 8.26 -3.28 -14.59
C TYR A 43 9.78 -3.25 -14.42
N GLU A 44 10.27 -3.30 -13.18
CA GLU A 44 11.71 -3.38 -12.88
C GLU A 44 12.33 -4.69 -13.41
N VAL A 45 11.68 -5.83 -13.17
CA VAL A 45 12.15 -7.14 -13.64
C VAL A 45 12.20 -7.18 -15.17
N MET A 46 11.14 -6.72 -15.84
CA MET A 46 11.04 -6.72 -17.30
C MET A 46 12.01 -5.74 -17.94
N SER A 47 12.34 -4.64 -17.26
CA SER A 47 13.36 -3.70 -17.71
C SER A 47 14.79 -4.18 -17.42
N LYS A 48 14.98 -5.30 -16.72
CA LYS A 48 16.27 -5.77 -16.18
C LYS A 48 16.94 -4.70 -15.31
N GLY A 49 16.14 -3.99 -14.53
CA GLY A 49 16.59 -2.87 -13.67
C GLY A 49 17.01 -1.61 -14.42
N LYS A 50 16.83 -1.55 -15.75
CA LYS A 50 17.26 -0.38 -16.56
C LYS A 50 16.28 0.79 -16.50
N LYS A 51 15.03 0.53 -16.12
CA LYS A 51 13.99 1.54 -16.02
C LYS A 51 13.14 1.30 -14.77
N ARG A 52 12.77 2.41 -14.13
CA ARG A 52 11.79 2.44 -13.05
C ARG A 52 10.44 2.85 -13.60
N LEU A 53 9.38 2.28 -13.04
CA LEU A 53 8.01 2.64 -13.36
C LEU A 53 7.75 4.11 -13.02
N THR A 54 7.06 4.84 -13.90
CA THR A 54 6.50 6.16 -13.55
C THR A 54 5.00 6.07 -13.27
N VAL A 55 4.48 7.06 -12.54
CA VAL A 55 3.04 7.18 -12.27
C VAL A 55 2.23 7.34 -13.57
N GLU A 56 2.80 8.00 -14.57
CA GLU A 56 2.17 8.21 -15.88
C GLU A 56 2.05 6.89 -16.64
N GLU A 57 3.11 6.07 -16.64
CA GLU A 57 3.09 4.73 -17.23
C GLU A 57 2.09 3.83 -16.53
N PHE A 58 2.00 3.90 -15.19
CA PHE A 58 0.98 3.18 -14.45
C PHE A 58 -0.43 3.60 -14.86
N PHE A 59 -0.72 4.91 -14.90
CA PHE A 59 -2.06 5.41 -15.27
C PHE A 59 -2.37 5.35 -16.76
N HIS A 60 -1.37 5.10 -17.61
CA HIS A 60 -1.59 4.69 -18.98
C HIS A 60 -2.23 3.31 -19.07
N CYS A 61 -1.85 2.38 -18.18
CA CYS A 61 -2.36 1.02 -18.13
C CYS A 61 -3.61 0.86 -17.25
N TYR A 62 -3.68 1.61 -16.15
CA TYR A 62 -4.71 1.49 -15.13
C TYR A 62 -5.48 2.80 -14.96
N ARG A 63 -6.71 2.71 -14.46
CA ARG A 63 -7.49 3.87 -14.02
C ARG A 63 -8.00 3.67 -12.60
N PRO A 64 -8.07 4.73 -11.79
CA PRO A 64 -8.70 4.67 -10.48
C PRO A 64 -10.22 4.58 -10.63
N VAL A 65 -10.85 3.75 -9.81
CA VAL A 65 -12.31 3.60 -9.73
C VAL A 65 -12.70 3.55 -8.26
N GLU A 66 -13.69 4.35 -7.86
CA GLU A 66 -14.24 4.30 -6.51
C GLU A 66 -15.02 3.00 -6.30
N ILE A 67 -14.79 2.35 -5.15
CA ILE A 67 -15.43 1.09 -4.80
C ILE A 67 -16.86 1.36 -4.35
N THR A 68 -17.84 0.84 -5.09
CA THR A 68 -19.28 1.09 -4.83
C THR A 68 -19.70 0.71 -3.41
N LYS A 69 -19.14 -0.37 -2.84
CA LYS A 69 -19.45 -0.83 -1.48
C LYS A 69 -18.70 -0.08 -0.38
N SER A 70 -17.73 0.77 -0.73
CA SER A 70 -16.87 1.49 0.22
C SER A 70 -16.53 2.88 -0.30
N LYS A 71 -17.46 3.81 -0.11
CA LYS A 71 -17.33 5.21 -0.53
C LYS A 71 -16.03 5.83 0.01
N GLY A 72 -15.33 6.58 -0.82
CA GLY A 72 -14.04 7.21 -0.51
C GLY A 72 -12.85 6.26 -0.59
N MET A 73 -13.06 4.99 -0.98
CA MET A 73 -11.98 4.02 -1.22
C MET A 73 -11.90 3.66 -2.69
N TYR A 74 -10.68 3.57 -3.22
CA TYR A 74 -10.39 3.44 -4.64
C TYR A 74 -9.69 2.12 -4.95
N SER A 75 -10.04 1.56 -6.09
CA SER A 75 -9.36 0.44 -6.75
C SER A 75 -8.64 0.93 -8.02
N PHE A 76 -7.68 0.16 -8.52
CA PHE A 76 -7.09 0.37 -9.85
C PHE A 76 -7.54 -0.75 -10.79
N VAL A 77 -8.19 -0.38 -11.88
CA VAL A 77 -8.65 -1.33 -12.90
C VAL A 77 -7.88 -1.12 -14.19
N ALA A 78 -7.49 -2.20 -14.84
CA ALA A 78 -6.84 -2.13 -16.14
C ALA A 78 -7.77 -1.46 -17.16
N ARG A 79 -7.23 -0.59 -18.01
CA ARG A 79 -7.97 0.08 -19.09
C ARG A 79 -8.28 -0.86 -20.25
N SER A 80 -7.51 -1.92 -20.39
CA SER A 80 -7.66 -2.96 -21.42
C SER A 80 -7.32 -4.33 -20.82
N PRO A 81 -8.00 -5.42 -21.24
CA PRO A 81 -7.64 -6.78 -20.84
C PRO A 81 -6.19 -7.15 -21.16
N LEU A 82 -5.61 -6.57 -22.23
CA LEU A 82 -4.22 -6.80 -22.62
C LEU A 82 -3.19 -6.17 -21.65
N LEU A 83 -3.64 -5.23 -20.81
CA LEU A 83 -2.82 -4.52 -19.83
C LEU A 83 -3.06 -5.03 -18.40
N TRP A 84 -3.84 -6.10 -18.26
CA TRP A 84 -4.14 -6.72 -16.98
C TRP A 84 -2.97 -7.60 -16.55
N LEU A 85 -1.98 -6.97 -15.89
CA LEU A 85 -0.73 -7.62 -15.48
C LEU A 85 -0.87 -8.43 -14.18
N VAL A 86 -1.81 -8.06 -13.31
CA VAL A 86 -2.04 -8.71 -12.01
C VAL A 86 -3.45 -9.29 -12.01
N SER A 87 -3.58 -10.55 -12.44
CA SER A 87 -4.88 -11.23 -12.64
C SER A 87 -5.49 -11.81 -11.37
N ASP A 88 -4.66 -12.24 -10.42
CA ASP A 88 -5.09 -13.06 -9.28
C ASP A 88 -5.30 -12.22 -8.02
N THR A 89 -6.05 -11.12 -8.13
CA THR A 89 -6.47 -10.38 -6.93
C THR A 89 -7.66 -11.10 -6.29
N LEU A 90 -7.59 -11.41 -4.99
CA LEU A 90 -8.76 -11.96 -4.28
C LEU A 90 -9.99 -11.06 -4.52
N ASP A 91 -11.09 -11.68 -4.95
CA ASP A 91 -12.36 -11.02 -5.31
C ASP A 91 -12.98 -10.20 -4.17
N SER A 92 -12.56 -10.44 -2.91
CA SER A 92 -13.00 -9.68 -1.75
C SER A 92 -11.84 -9.11 -0.93
N ASN A 93 -11.99 -7.82 -0.60
CA ASN A 93 -11.25 -7.18 0.50
C ASN A 93 -11.88 -7.53 1.86
N GLU A 94 -12.91 -8.37 1.91
CA GLU A 94 -13.53 -8.78 3.17
C GLU A 94 -12.55 -9.66 3.94
N ASP A 95 -12.50 -9.46 5.25
CA ASP A 95 -11.64 -10.20 6.17
C ASP A 95 -10.14 -10.20 5.78
N TRP A 96 -9.69 -9.16 5.08
CA TRP A 96 -8.27 -9.07 4.70
C TRP A 96 -7.39 -9.09 5.95
N LYS A 97 -7.78 -8.41 7.04
CA LYS A 97 -6.99 -8.36 8.28
C LYS A 97 -6.72 -9.73 8.92
N SER A 98 -7.57 -10.73 8.70
CA SER A 98 -7.36 -12.10 9.22
C SER A 98 -6.40 -12.92 8.36
N ARG A 99 -6.11 -12.46 7.13
CA ARG A 99 -5.32 -13.18 6.11
C ARG A 99 -3.89 -12.67 5.93
N TYR A 100 -3.51 -11.60 6.62
CA TYR A 100 -2.13 -11.10 6.61
C TYR A 100 -1.55 -11.19 8.01
N PHE A 101 -0.29 -11.57 8.09
CA PHE A 101 0.52 -11.45 9.29
C PHE A 101 1.43 -10.22 9.14
N PHE A 102 1.63 -9.49 10.22
CA PHE A 102 2.61 -8.43 10.28
C PHE A 102 3.97 -9.06 10.53
N MET A 103 4.95 -8.79 9.67
CA MET A 103 6.34 -9.08 9.96
C MET A 103 6.98 -7.82 10.53
N ASP A 104 7.62 -7.98 11.68
CA ASP A 104 8.44 -6.95 12.30
C ASP A 104 9.92 -7.26 12.04
N GLY A 105 10.72 -6.23 11.75
CA GLY A 105 12.15 -6.39 11.53
C GLY A 105 12.85 -5.07 11.24
N ASN A 106 13.99 -4.89 11.88
CA ASN A 106 14.74 -3.62 11.92
C ASN A 106 15.32 -3.17 10.57
N GLU A 107 15.42 -4.06 9.59
CA GLU A 107 16.12 -3.82 8.32
C GLU A 107 15.22 -3.86 7.08
N TRP A 108 13.92 -4.10 7.24
CA TRP A 108 13.01 -4.25 6.10
C TRP A 108 12.53 -2.92 5.50
N MET A 109 12.77 -1.82 6.21
CA MET A 109 12.28 -0.47 5.88
C MET A 109 13.34 0.44 5.26
N CYS A 110 14.57 -0.04 5.06
CA CYS A 110 15.70 0.77 4.60
C CYS A 110 16.33 0.14 3.35
N HIS A 111 16.67 0.97 2.36
CA HIS A 111 17.52 0.51 1.27
C HIS A 111 18.98 0.40 1.74
N PRO A 112 19.81 -0.47 1.12
CA PRO A 112 21.24 -0.49 1.39
C PRO A 112 21.85 0.90 1.13
N GLY A 113 22.20 1.63 2.20
CA GLY A 113 22.75 3.00 2.13
C GLY A 113 21.96 4.07 2.90
N ASP A 114 20.74 3.77 3.35
CA ASP A 114 19.99 4.69 4.22
C ASP A 114 20.61 4.72 5.63
N THR A 115 20.88 5.92 6.14
CA THR A 115 21.48 6.15 7.48
C THR A 115 20.47 6.68 8.50
N GLU A 116 19.29 7.11 8.05
CA GLU A 116 18.21 7.57 8.91
C GLU A 116 17.24 6.43 9.21
N PHE A 117 17.41 5.83 10.38
CA PHE A 117 16.44 4.90 10.94
C PHE A 117 15.32 5.71 11.59
N MET A 118 14.07 5.53 11.15
CA MET A 118 12.93 5.94 11.96
C MET A 118 12.65 4.78 12.94
N PRO A 119 12.96 4.90 14.24
CA PRO A 119 12.63 3.86 15.20
C PRO A 119 11.11 3.70 15.23
N VAL A 120 10.62 2.62 14.64
CA VAL A 120 9.22 2.24 14.76
C VAL A 120 9.10 1.41 16.02
N ASP A 121 8.20 1.83 16.89
CA ASP A 121 7.85 1.07 18.08
C ASP A 121 7.22 -0.27 17.65
N THR A 122 7.86 -1.37 18.04
CA THR A 122 7.49 -2.74 17.65
C THR A 122 6.34 -3.29 18.49
N THR A 123 5.83 -2.52 19.46
CA THR A 123 4.68 -2.91 20.29
C THR A 123 3.33 -2.64 19.62
N TRP A 124 3.31 -2.01 18.44
CA TRP A 124 2.09 -1.67 17.73
C TRP A 124 1.44 -2.92 17.13
N GLY A 125 0.13 -3.09 17.37
CA GLY A 125 -0.64 -4.24 16.87
C GLY A 125 -0.62 -5.48 17.79
N ILE A 126 0.18 -5.47 18.85
CA ILE A 126 0.06 -6.45 19.94
C ILE A 126 -1.05 -5.98 20.87
N LEU A 127 -2.26 -6.52 20.71
CA LEU A 127 -3.30 -6.39 21.74
C LEU A 127 -2.84 -7.17 22.99
N PRO A 128 -2.74 -6.54 24.17
CA PRO A 128 -2.46 -7.26 25.40
C PRO A 128 -3.54 -8.34 25.57
N SER A 129 -3.13 -9.57 25.90
CA SER A 129 -4.03 -10.70 26.13
C SER A 129 -4.90 -10.57 27.40
N LEU A 130 -4.95 -9.38 28.01
CA LEU A 130 -5.73 -9.10 29.21
C LEU A 130 -6.94 -8.23 28.87
N GLY A 131 -8.08 -8.90 28.77
CA GLY A 131 -9.31 -8.51 29.44
C GLY A 131 -9.87 -7.13 29.12
N ILE A 132 -10.98 -7.13 28.38
CA ILE A 132 -12.01 -6.10 28.36
C ILE A 132 -12.15 -5.47 29.76
N TYR A 133 -11.82 -4.18 29.88
CA TYR A 133 -12.45 -3.31 30.85
C TYR A 133 -13.08 -2.14 30.10
N PRO A 134 -14.42 -1.97 30.13
CA PRO A 134 -15.04 -0.78 29.62
C PRO A 134 -14.73 0.35 30.61
N PHE A 135 -13.89 1.30 30.23
CA PHE A 135 -13.76 2.53 31.01
C PHE A 135 -15.00 3.38 30.77
N SER A 136 -15.92 3.30 31.73
CA SER A 136 -16.71 4.45 32.14
C SER A 136 -15.78 5.49 32.76
N ILE A 137 -15.81 6.72 32.23
CA ILE A 137 -16.16 8.00 32.85
C ILE A 137 -16.12 9.05 31.74
#